data_AF-A0A7C3Q4D5-F1
#
_entry.id   AF-A0A7C3Q4D5-F1
#
_cell.length_a   1.000
_cell.length_b   1.000
_cell.length_c   1.000
_cell.angle_alpha   90.00
_cell.angle_beta   90.00
_cell.angle_gamma   90.00
#
_symmetry.space_group_name_H-M   'P 1'
#
loop_
_entity.id
_entity.type
_entity.pdbx_description
1 polymer ?
#
loop_
_entity_poly.entity_id
_entity_poly.type
_entity_poly.pdbx_seq_one_letter_code
_entity_poly.pdbx_strand_id
1 'polypeptide(L)' 'ARGREEIENWNQAFLNRKPQTEESLRYFLETRNRLAPHRTDITTWVDLLDLEEGRR' A
#
# COMPACT_ATOMS: atom_id res chain seq x y z
N ALA A 1 -2.65 27.51 -0.56
CA ALA A 1 -2.73 26.22 0.17
C ALA A 1 -3.76 25.34 -0.53
N ARG A 2 -3.52 24.03 -0.63
CA ARG A 2 -4.55 23.09 -1.14
C ARG A 2 -5.80 23.13 -0.24
N GLY A 3 -6.97 22.95 -0.82
CA GLY A 3 -8.23 22.90 -0.07
C GLY A 3 -8.32 21.64 0.78
N ARG A 4 -9.09 21.68 1.88
CA ARG A 4 -9.30 20.49 2.74
C ARG A 4 -9.91 19.32 1.98
N GLU A 5 -10.90 19.60 1.13
CA GLU A 5 -11.54 18.59 0.29
C GLU A 5 -10.55 17.97 -0.73
N GLU A 6 -9.71 18.80 -1.33
CA GLU A 6 -8.68 18.33 -2.26
C GLU A 6 -7.67 17.40 -1.57
N ILE A 7 -7.27 17.75 -0.34
CA ILE A 7 -6.38 16.92 0.49
C ILE A 7 -7.07 15.59 0.84
N GLU A 8 -8.33 15.62 1.27
CA GLU A 8 -9.05 14.41 1.64
C GLU A 8 -9.23 13.47 0.44
N ASN A 9 -9.64 14.00 -0.71
CA ASN A 9 -9.77 13.22 -1.93
C ASN A 9 -8.43 12.60 -2.35
N TRP A 10 -7.34 13.35 -2.21
CA TRP A 10 -6.00 12.84 -2.48
C TRP A 10 -5.60 11.74 -1.49
N ASN A 11 -5.86 11.92 -0.19
CA ASN A 11 -5.57 10.92 0.85
C ASN A 11 -6.32 9.62 0.58
N GLN A 12 -7.63 9.70 0.32
CA GLN A 12 -8.45 8.53 0.00
C GLN A 12 -7.92 7.80 -1.24
N ALA A 13 -7.57 8.53 -2.30
CA ALA A 13 -6.99 7.93 -3.50
C ALA A 13 -5.62 7.30 -3.23
N PHE A 14 -4.77 7.95 -2.42
CA PHE A 14 -3.42 7.48 -2.11
C PHE A 14 -3.41 6.23 -1.23
N LEU A 15 -4.20 6.23 -0.15
CA LEU A 15 -4.31 5.10 0.78
C LEU A 15 -4.87 3.84 0.11
N ASN A 16 -5.69 3.99 -0.94
CA ASN A 16 -6.26 2.87 -1.68
C ASN A 16 -5.41 2.42 -2.90
N ARG A 17 -4.18 2.92 -3.08
CA ARG A 17 -3.34 2.52 -4.21
C ARG A 17 -2.90 1.07 -4.06
N LYS A 18 -3.17 0.28 -5.10
CA LYS A 18 -2.82 -1.14 -5.23
C LYS A 18 -1.91 -1.36 -6.43
N PRO A 19 -1.27 -2.53 -6.56
CA PRO A 19 -0.63 -2.94 -7.81
C PRO A 19 -1.62 -2.87 -8.99
N GLN A 20 -1.18 -2.35 -10.13
CA GLN A 20 -2.02 -2.19 -11.33
C GLN A 20 -1.50 -2.98 -12.54
N THR A 21 -0.31 -3.55 -12.43
CA THR A 21 0.33 -4.40 -13.46
C THR A 21 0.74 -5.73 -12.84
N GLU A 22 0.87 -6.76 -13.68
CA GLU A 22 1.36 -8.07 -13.26
C GLU A 22 2.75 -7.99 -12.60
N GLU A 23 3.63 -7.16 -13.13
CA GLU A 23 4.96 -6.92 -12.54
C GLU A 23 4.86 -6.33 -11.13
N SER A 24 4.03 -5.29 -10.97
CA SER A 24 3.84 -4.65 -9.67
C SER A 24 3.16 -5.59 -8.67
N LEU A 25 2.26 -6.46 -9.12
CA LEU A 25 1.59 -7.45 -8.29
C LEU A 25 2.59 -8.51 -7.81
N ARG A 26 3.47 -8.98 -8.70
CA ARG A 26 4.52 -9.93 -8.36
C ARG A 26 5.45 -9.37 -7.29
N TYR A 27 5.99 -8.16 -7.50
CA TYR A 27 6.84 -7.47 -6.54
C TYR A 27 6.14 -7.32 -5.17
N PHE A 28 4.87 -6.90 -5.19
CA PHE A 28 4.07 -6.74 -3.98
C PHE A 28 3.95 -8.05 -3.20
N LEU A 29 3.58 -9.14 -3.88
CA LEU A 29 3.38 -10.45 -3.26
C LEU A 29 4.69 -11.05 -2.75
N GLU A 30 5.78 -10.93 -3.52
CA GLU A 30 7.13 -11.38 -3.10
C GLU A 30 7.57 -10.66 -1.83
N THR A 31 7.40 -9.34 -1.77
CA THR A 31 7.77 -8.51 -0.63
C THR A 31 6.94 -8.87 0.60
N ARG A 32 5.61 -8.92 0.46
CA ARG A 32 4.71 -9.30 1.56
C ARG A 32 5.00 -10.70 2.06
N ASN A 33 5.21 -11.67 1.17
CA ASN A 33 5.47 -13.05 1.56
C ASN A 33 6.83 -13.24 2.24
N ARG A 34 7.83 -12.42 1.89
CA ARG A 34 9.13 -12.40 2.56
C ARG A 34 9.04 -11.86 3.99
N LEU A 35 8.19 -10.86 4.22
CA LEU A 35 8.09 -10.16 5.51
C LEU A 35 7.04 -10.77 6.45
N ALA A 36 5.84 -10.99 5.94
CA ALA A 36 4.69 -11.49 6.70
C ALA A 36 3.73 -12.28 5.79
N PRO A 37 4.06 -13.55 5.46
CA PRO A 37 3.26 -14.35 4.52
C PRO A 37 1.82 -14.59 4.98
N HIS A 38 1.54 -14.46 6.28
CA HIS A 38 0.21 -14.60 6.85
C HIS A 38 -0.65 -13.33 6.75
N ARG A 39 -0.08 -12.17 6.44
CA ARG A 39 -0.78 -10.88 6.38
C ARG A 39 -1.45 -10.65 5.02
N THR A 40 -2.37 -11.54 4.64
CA THR A 40 -3.10 -11.44 3.36
C THR A 40 -4.08 -10.26 3.32
N ASP A 41 -4.32 -9.61 4.47
CA ASP A 41 -5.04 -8.34 4.61
C ASP A 41 -4.29 -7.14 3.99
N ILE A 42 -2.96 -7.21 3.88
CA ILE A 42 -2.14 -6.17 3.25
C ILE A 42 -2.34 -6.24 1.74
N THR A 43 -3.06 -5.24 1.21
CA THR A 43 -3.40 -5.16 -0.23
C THR A 43 -3.08 -3.80 -0.86
N THR A 44 -2.61 -2.82 -0.08
CA THR A 44 -2.25 -1.48 -0.55
C THR A 44 -0.75 -1.24 -0.41
N TRP A 45 -0.20 -0.34 -1.23
CA TRP A 45 1.21 0.02 -1.16
C TRP A 45 1.60 0.64 0.18
N VAL A 46 0.71 1.46 0.75
CA VAL A 46 0.98 2.13 2.04
C VAL A 46 1.10 1.09 3.16
N ASP A 47 0.21 0.10 3.21
CA ASP A 47 0.29 -0.97 4.21
C ASP A 47 1.56 -1.82 4.06
N LEU A 48 2.01 -2.06 2.82
CA LEU A 48 3.25 -2.80 2.58
C LEU A 48 4.50 -2.01 3.00
N LEU A 49 4.52 -0.69 2.77
CA LEU A 49 5.59 0.20 3.21
C LEU A 49 5.68 0.26 4.74
N ASP A 50 4.53 0.40 5.40
CA ASP A 50 4.45 0.38 6.86
C ASP A 50 5.00 -0.95 7.43
N LEU A 51 4.65 -2.09 6.81
CA LEU A 51 5.23 -3.40 7.16
C LEU A 51 6.75 -3.45 6.96
N GLU A 52 7.27 -2.93 5.85
CA GLU A 52 8.71 -2.87 5.56
C GLU A 52 9.49 -2.04 6.58
N GLU A 53 8.89 -0.95 7.05
CA GLU A 53 9.48 -0.03 8.02
C GLU A 53 9.24 -0.45 9.47
N GLY A 54 8.59 -1.60 9.71
CA GLY A 54 8.26 -2.09 11.04
C GLY A 54 7.22 -1.23 11.78
N ARG A 55 6.42 -0.45 11.05
CA ARG A 55 5.32 0.34 11.57
C ARG A 55 4.05 -0.49 11.46
N ARG A 56 3.78 -1.30 12.49
CA ARG A 56 2.62 -2.21 12.70
C ARG A 56 2.79 -3.65 12.21
#